data_AF-A0AAV2IEQ4-F1
#
_entry.id   AF-A0AAV2IEQ4-F1
#
_cell.length_a   1.000
_cell.length_b   1.000
_cell.length_c   1.000
_cell.angle_alpha   90.00
_cell.angle_beta   90.00
_cell.angle_gamma   90.00
#
_symmetry.space_group_name_H-M   'P 1'
#
loop_
_entity.id
_entity.type
_entity.pdbx_description
1 polymer ?
#
loop_
_entity_poly.entity_id
_entity_poly.type
_entity_poly.pdbx_seq_one_letter_code
_entity_poly.pdbx_strand_id
1 'polypeptide(L)'
;LSAIPLINSVRNYKWRESLTGDCVSGLSVAFLHMPQGLAYGLLASLSPVSGLYSSFFAVMLYVVFGTCPHISMGTNSVLALITAAMVERELSALPGDYFSSKLSINLSLENVSGVVSQEPTDEEEISFKLTAAMASAFGSGVLLFLMGLLRVGFVTSYMPSSFVGGFTAGAAVHIATSQVSPCV
;
A
#
# COMPACT_ATOMS: atom_id res chain seq x y z
N LEU A 1 22.99 -22.43 6.47
CA LEU A 1 22.12 -22.57 5.26
C LEU A 1 20.62 -22.28 5.51
N SER A 2 20.18 -21.88 6.72
CA SER A 2 18.75 -21.64 7.02
C SER A 2 18.28 -20.18 6.77
N ALA A 3 19.15 -19.29 6.28
CA ALA A 3 18.88 -17.85 6.21
C ALA A 3 18.07 -17.42 4.98
N ILE A 4 18.01 -18.26 3.94
CA ILE A 4 17.27 -17.94 2.71
C ILE A 4 16.33 -19.11 2.38
N PRO A 5 15.05 -19.05 2.81
CA PRO A 5 14.07 -20.11 2.60
C PRO A 5 13.80 -20.40 1.10
N LEU A 6 14.02 -19.42 0.22
CA LEU A 6 13.93 -19.59 -1.24
C LEU A 6 14.76 -20.78 -1.75
N ILE A 7 16.03 -20.89 -1.35
CA ILE A 7 16.92 -21.95 -1.85
C ILE A 7 16.40 -23.34 -1.43
N ASN A 8 15.85 -23.44 -0.21
CA ASN A 8 15.30 -24.70 0.27
C ASN A 8 14.00 -25.06 -0.46
N SER A 9 13.16 -24.06 -0.75
CA SER A 9 11.91 -24.25 -1.49
C SER A 9 12.17 -24.71 -2.94
N VAL A 10 13.14 -24.10 -3.62
CA VAL A 10 13.52 -24.46 -5.00
C VAL A 10 14.19 -25.82 -5.06
N ARG A 11 15.03 -26.18 -4.08
CA ARG A 11 15.75 -27.46 -4.06
C ARG A 11 14.82 -28.66 -3.89
N ASN A 12 13.75 -28.53 -3.12
CA ASN A 12 12.78 -29.60 -2.87
C ASN A 12 11.59 -29.58 -3.84
N TYR A 13 11.66 -28.76 -4.90
CA TYR A 13 10.56 -28.52 -5.81
C TYR A 13 10.37 -29.66 -6.83
N LYS A 14 9.13 -30.12 -7.01
CA LYS A 14 8.76 -31.15 -7.99
C LYS A 14 8.43 -30.53 -9.35
N TRP A 15 9.48 -30.19 -10.10
CA TRP A 15 9.40 -29.46 -11.39
C TRP A 15 8.43 -30.02 -12.43
N ARG A 16 8.19 -31.33 -12.47
CA ARG A 16 7.34 -31.94 -13.50
C ARG A 16 5.86 -31.96 -13.13
N GLU A 17 5.54 -31.97 -11.84
CA GLU A 17 4.16 -32.11 -11.35
C GLU A 17 3.56 -30.73 -11.00
N SER A 18 4.36 -29.83 -10.41
CA SER A 18 3.85 -28.57 -9.85
C SER A 18 3.97 -27.37 -10.80
N LEU A 19 4.86 -27.42 -11.79
CA LEU A 19 5.17 -26.25 -12.63
C LEU A 19 3.97 -25.77 -13.46
N THR A 20 3.16 -26.69 -13.97
CA THR A 20 1.96 -26.33 -14.75
C THR A 20 0.87 -25.71 -13.87
N GLY A 21 0.68 -26.26 -12.66
CA GLY A 21 -0.24 -25.72 -11.66
C GLY A 21 0.19 -24.33 -11.16
N ASP A 22 1.48 -24.15 -10.90
CA ASP A 22 2.04 -22.88 -10.44
C ASP A 22 2.02 -21.81 -11.54
N CYS A 23 2.20 -22.19 -12.81
CA CYS A 23 2.11 -21.26 -13.93
C CYS A 23 0.68 -20.75 -14.13
N VAL A 24 -0.31 -21.65 -14.12
CA VAL A 24 -1.73 -21.27 -14.26
C VAL A 24 -2.20 -20.44 -13.06
N SER A 25 -1.89 -20.88 -11.83
CA SER A 25 -2.26 -20.14 -10.63
C SER A 25 -1.55 -18.79 -10.52
N GLY A 26 -0.27 -18.70 -10.87
CA GLY A 26 0.49 -17.46 -10.93
C GLY A 26 -0.10 -16.46 -11.93
N LEU A 27 -0.47 -16.93 -13.12
CA LEU A 27 -1.14 -16.09 -14.12
C LEU A 27 -2.51 -15.59 -13.63
N SER A 28 -3.31 -16.45 -12.97
CA SER A 28 -4.58 -16.04 -12.37
C SER A 28 -4.37 -14.99 -11.26
N VAL A 29 -3.39 -15.19 -10.38
CA VAL A 29 -3.06 -14.23 -9.31
C VAL A 29 -2.59 -12.90 -9.88
N ALA A 30 -1.83 -12.90 -10.98
CA ALA A 30 -1.40 -11.68 -11.66
C ALA A 30 -2.59 -10.88 -12.20
N PHE A 31 -3.55 -11.55 -12.87
CA PHE A 31 -4.76 -10.90 -13.36
C PHE A 31 -5.66 -10.36 -12.24
N LEU A 32 -5.69 -11.00 -11.07
CA LEU A 32 -6.40 -10.49 -9.90
C LEU A 32 -5.68 -9.29 -9.26
N HIS A 33 -4.35 -9.31 -9.22
CA HIS A 33 -3.56 -8.25 -8.58
C HIS A 33 -3.58 -6.93 -9.35
N MET A 34 -3.67 -6.96 -10.68
CA MET A 34 -3.69 -5.72 -11.48
C MET A 34 -4.85 -4.77 -11.10
N PRO A 35 -6.13 -5.18 -11.17
CA PRO A 35 -7.24 -4.31 -10.76
C PRO A 35 -7.23 -4.03 -9.25
N GLN A 36 -6.86 -5.02 -8.42
CA GLN A 36 -6.81 -4.86 -6.96
C GLN A 36 -5.78 -3.79 -6.54
N GLY A 37 -4.58 -3.81 -7.13
CA GLY A 37 -3.53 -2.84 -6.83
C GLY A 37 -3.90 -1.41 -7.24
N LEU A 38 -4.53 -1.25 -8.41
CA LEU A 38 -5.02 0.05 -8.88
C LEU A 38 -6.10 0.62 -7.95
N ALA A 39 -7.07 -0.21 -7.56
CA ALA A 39 -8.15 0.19 -6.66
C ALA A 39 -7.62 0.61 -5.29
N TYR A 40 -6.64 -0.11 -4.73
CA TYR A 40 -6.08 0.22 -3.42
C TYR A 40 -5.16 1.44 -3.41
N GLY A 41 -4.50 1.76 -4.53
CA GLY A 41 -3.81 3.04 -4.69
C GLY A 41 -4.79 4.21 -4.56
N LEU A 42 -5.93 4.11 -5.25
CA LEU A 42 -7.00 5.12 -5.16
C LEU A 42 -7.60 5.22 -3.75
N LEU A 43 -7.87 4.09 -3.08
CA LEU A 43 -8.35 4.09 -1.70
C LEU A 43 -7.34 4.64 -0.69
N ALA A 44 -6.06 4.70 -1.04
CA ALA A 44 -5.02 5.30 -0.22
C ALA A 44 -4.87 6.82 -0.45
N SER A 45 -5.76 7.45 -1.22
CA SER A 45 -5.67 8.87 -1.62
C SER A 45 -4.42 9.17 -2.45
N LEU A 46 -3.93 8.17 -3.20
CA LEU A 46 -2.72 8.22 -4.03
C LEU A 46 -3.05 7.88 -5.49
N SER A 47 -2.14 8.19 -6.41
CA SER A 47 -2.28 7.79 -7.81
C SER A 47 -2.33 6.26 -7.95
N PRO A 48 -3.17 5.68 -8.83
CA PRO A 48 -3.35 4.23 -8.98
C PRO A 48 -2.05 3.44 -9.19
N VAL A 49 -1.09 4.05 -9.90
CA VAL A 49 0.20 3.44 -10.22
C VAL A 49 1.02 3.12 -8.96
N SER A 50 0.89 3.92 -7.90
CA SER A 50 1.58 3.69 -6.62
C SER A 50 1.14 2.37 -5.95
N GLY A 51 -0.14 2.02 -6.05
CA GLY A 51 -0.68 0.76 -5.55
C GLY A 51 -0.14 -0.45 -6.33
N LEU A 52 0.06 -0.30 -7.64
CA LEU A 52 0.67 -1.34 -8.48
C LEU A 52 2.15 -1.55 -8.15
N TYR A 53 2.90 -0.47 -7.90
CA TYR A 53 4.28 -0.59 -7.42
C TYR A 53 4.35 -1.28 -6.06
N SER A 54 3.47 -0.91 -5.12
CA SER A 54 3.43 -1.52 -3.80
C SER A 54 3.14 -3.03 -3.85
N SER A 55 2.20 -3.49 -4.68
CA SER A 55 1.87 -4.91 -4.78
C SER A 55 2.97 -5.72 -5.48
N PHE A 56 3.53 -5.18 -6.57
CA PHE A 56 4.60 -5.86 -7.33
C PHE A 56 5.87 -6.07 -6.49
N PHE A 57 6.38 -5.00 -5.87
CA PHE A 57 7.62 -5.10 -5.09
C PHE A 57 7.43 -5.91 -3.80
N ALA A 58 6.25 -5.87 -3.16
CA ALA A 58 5.96 -6.67 -1.97
C ALA A 58 6.03 -8.18 -2.25
N VAL A 59 5.45 -8.63 -3.38
CA VAL A 59 5.53 -10.05 -3.79
C VAL A 59 6.98 -10.45 -4.07
N MET A 60 7.73 -9.62 -4.79
CA MET A 60 9.13 -9.92 -5.12
C MET A 60 10.01 -10.03 -3.86
N LEU A 61 9.81 -9.15 -2.88
CA LEU A 61 10.49 -9.24 -1.59
C LEU A 61 10.08 -10.49 -0.81
N TYR A 62 8.79 -10.86 -0.84
CA TYR A 62 8.30 -12.05 -0.17
C TYR A 62 8.88 -13.34 -0.77
N VAL A 63 9.12 -13.41 -2.08
CA VAL A 63 9.75 -14.58 -2.71
C VAL A 63 11.15 -14.84 -2.14
N VAL A 64 11.94 -13.80 -1.89
CA VAL A 64 13.32 -13.95 -1.38
C VAL A 64 13.36 -14.37 0.10
N PHE A 65 12.52 -13.76 0.93
CA PHE A 65 12.57 -13.91 2.40
C PHE A 65 11.43 -14.74 3.01
N GLY A 66 10.44 -15.13 2.21
CA GLY A 66 9.22 -15.79 2.65
C GLY A 66 9.44 -17.26 3.03
N THR A 67 8.84 -17.67 4.14
CA THR A 67 8.94 -19.03 4.66
C THR A 67 7.89 -19.99 4.13
N CYS A 68 6.78 -19.46 3.59
CA CYS A 68 5.65 -20.26 3.12
C CYS A 68 5.44 -20.05 1.60
N PRO A 69 5.56 -21.08 0.76
CA PRO A 69 5.51 -20.92 -0.70
C PRO A 69 4.10 -20.71 -1.27
N HIS A 70 3.04 -20.95 -0.49
CA HIS A 70 1.64 -20.89 -0.97
C HIS A 70 0.91 -19.59 -0.66
N ILE A 71 1.52 -18.67 0.12
CA ILE A 71 0.88 -17.41 0.48
C ILE A 71 1.23 -16.34 -0.55
N SER A 72 0.20 -15.66 -1.06
CA SER A 72 0.34 -14.48 -1.88
C SER A 72 0.22 -13.25 -0.98
N MET A 73 1.32 -12.52 -0.82
CA MET A 73 1.35 -11.22 -0.14
C MET A 73 1.05 -10.12 -1.16
N GLY A 74 0.27 -9.11 -0.77
CA GLY A 74 -0.08 -8.01 -1.66
C GLY A 74 -0.58 -6.80 -0.89
N THR A 75 -1.15 -5.86 -1.64
CA THR A 75 -1.83 -4.68 -1.09
C THR A 75 -3.16 -5.10 -0.43
N ASN A 76 -3.49 -4.51 0.72
CA ASN A 76 -4.69 -4.81 1.52
C ASN A 76 -5.58 -3.58 1.69
N SER A 77 -6.92 -3.74 1.58
CA SER A 77 -7.89 -2.63 1.70
C SER A 77 -7.77 -1.84 3.00
N VAL A 78 -7.59 -2.53 4.13
CA VAL A 78 -7.51 -1.90 5.46
C VAL A 78 -6.27 -1.01 5.54
N LEU A 79 -5.15 -1.49 5.00
CA LEU A 79 -3.90 -0.74 5.00
C LEU A 79 -4.01 0.50 4.10
N ALA A 80 -4.71 0.39 2.96
CA ALA A 80 -4.99 1.52 2.08
C ALA A 80 -5.82 2.60 2.79
N LEU A 81 -6.91 2.23 3.48
CA LEU A 81 -7.75 3.18 4.21
C LEU A 81 -7.01 3.87 5.36
N ILE A 82 -6.20 3.13 6.12
CA ILE A 82 -5.36 3.72 7.19
C ILE A 82 -4.32 4.66 6.58
N THR A 83 -3.73 4.29 5.44
CA THR A 83 -2.76 5.15 4.73
C THR A 83 -3.42 6.43 4.24
N ALA A 84 -4.62 6.36 3.64
CA ALA A 84 -5.40 7.54 3.26
C ALA A 84 -5.64 8.47 4.43
N ALA A 85 -6.14 7.95 5.55
CA ALA A 85 -6.39 8.75 6.75
C ALA A 85 -5.11 9.43 7.28
N MET A 86 -3.95 8.76 7.19
CA MET A 86 -2.66 9.34 7.60
C MET A 86 -2.17 10.43 6.63
N VAL A 87 -2.28 10.19 5.33
CA VAL A 87 -1.88 11.14 4.27
C VAL A 87 -2.76 12.39 4.32
N GLU A 88 -4.07 12.23 4.48
CA GLU A 88 -5.03 13.34 4.61
C GLU A 88 -4.83 14.13 5.89
N ARG A 89 -4.46 13.46 6.99
CA ARG A 89 -4.07 14.14 8.23
C ARG A 89 -2.83 15.00 8.06
N GLU A 90 -1.82 14.50 7.35
CA GLU A 90 -0.59 15.26 7.10
C GLU A 90 -0.85 16.45 6.16
N LEU A 91 -1.73 16.26 5.18
CA LEU A 91 -2.16 17.32 4.27
C LEU A 91 -2.95 18.42 5.01
N SER A 92 -3.82 18.05 5.94
CA SER A 92 -4.62 19.00 6.74
C SER A 92 -3.84 19.67 7.88
N ALA A 93 -2.68 19.12 8.27
CA ALA A 93 -1.78 19.73 9.24
C ALA A 93 -1.01 20.95 8.69
N LEU A 94 -0.96 21.10 7.37
CA LEU A 94 -0.44 22.28 6.70
C LEU A 94 -1.47 23.43 6.81
N PRO A 95 -1.11 24.60 7.36
CA PRO A 95 -1.83 25.85 7.15
C PRO A 95 -2.32 26.00 5.71
N GLY A 96 -3.64 26.17 5.54
CA GLY A 96 -4.33 26.12 4.24
C GLY A 96 -3.81 27.07 3.16
N ASP A 97 -2.90 27.97 3.51
CA ASP A 97 -2.22 28.88 2.60
C ASP A 97 -0.90 28.35 2.04
N TYR A 98 -0.39 27.18 2.41
CA TYR A 98 0.92 26.70 1.90
C TYR A 98 0.92 26.42 0.39
N PHE A 99 -0.11 25.77 -0.12
CA PHE A 99 -0.23 25.50 -1.56
C PHE A 99 -0.57 26.79 -2.33
N SER A 100 -1.49 27.60 -1.79
CA SER A 100 -1.87 28.90 -2.33
C SER A 100 -0.73 29.93 -2.34
N SER A 101 0.14 29.93 -1.33
CA SER A 101 1.27 30.86 -1.22
C SER A 101 2.46 30.47 -2.11
N LYS A 102 2.70 29.19 -2.37
CA LYS A 102 3.67 28.78 -3.40
C LYS A 102 3.22 29.16 -4.82
N LEU A 103 1.92 29.08 -5.08
CA LEU A 103 1.33 29.54 -6.35
C LEU A 103 1.50 31.07 -6.53
N SER A 104 1.35 31.86 -5.45
CA SER A 104 1.47 33.33 -5.51
C SER A 104 2.91 33.85 -5.65
N ILE A 105 3.92 33.07 -5.25
CA ILE A 105 5.35 33.45 -5.39
C ILE A 105 5.79 33.54 -6.87
N ASN A 106 5.14 32.81 -7.79
CA ASN A 106 5.41 32.93 -9.24
C ASN A 106 4.58 34.02 -9.95
N LEU A 107 3.54 34.54 -9.29
CA LEU A 107 2.61 35.54 -9.85
C LEU A 107 3.08 37.00 -9.63
N SER A 108 4.30 37.22 -9.18
CA SER A 108 4.84 38.56 -8.93
C SER A 108 5.53 39.19 -10.16
N LEU A 109 5.40 38.61 -11.36
CA LEU A 109 5.96 39.19 -12.58
C LEU A 109 4.98 39.09 -13.77
N GLU A 110 4.49 40.27 -14.16
CA GLU A 110 3.74 40.67 -15.37
C GLU A 110 2.25 40.29 -15.53
N ASN A 111 1.41 41.24 -15.10
CA ASN A 111 0.15 41.69 -15.70
C ASN A 111 -0.26 41.03 -17.04
N VAL A 112 -1.08 39.97 -17.01
CA VAL A 112 -2.14 39.73 -18.01
C VAL A 112 -3.30 38.97 -17.36
N SER A 113 -4.48 39.55 -17.52
CA SER A 113 -5.83 39.03 -17.32
C SER A 113 -6.03 37.59 -17.80
N GLY A 114 -5.80 36.66 -16.89
CA GLY A 114 -6.18 35.26 -17.03
C GLY A 114 -6.37 34.70 -15.64
N VAL A 115 -7.51 34.98 -15.01
CA VAL A 115 -8.05 34.11 -13.96
C VAL A 115 -8.45 32.81 -14.67
N VAL A 116 -7.44 32.04 -15.07
CA VAL A 116 -7.58 30.61 -15.21
C VAL A 116 -7.64 30.16 -13.76
N SER A 117 -8.79 29.60 -13.37
CA SER A 117 -8.85 28.68 -12.25
C SER A 117 -7.83 27.59 -12.55
N GLN A 118 -6.59 27.81 -12.15
CA GLN A 118 -5.58 26.79 -12.13
C GLN A 118 -6.02 25.89 -10.99
N GLU A 119 -6.81 24.87 -11.33
CA GLU A 119 -6.87 23.66 -10.52
C GLU A 119 -5.45 23.36 -10.07
N PRO A 120 -5.26 23.06 -8.78
CA PRO A 120 -3.93 22.87 -8.21
C PRO A 120 -3.14 21.97 -9.15
N THR A 121 -1.95 22.38 -9.60
CA THR A 121 -1.11 21.54 -10.45
C THR A 121 -0.93 20.20 -9.73
N ASP A 122 -1.68 19.19 -10.19
CA ASP A 122 -1.91 17.92 -9.50
C ASP A 122 -0.59 17.27 -9.07
N GLU A 123 0.48 17.55 -9.81
CA GLU A 123 1.82 17.02 -9.61
C GLU A 123 2.45 17.40 -8.25
N GLU A 124 2.28 18.62 -7.74
CA GLU A 124 2.89 19.02 -6.47
C GLU A 124 2.12 18.44 -5.27
N GLU A 125 0.77 18.41 -5.33
CA GLU A 125 -0.07 17.75 -4.32
C GLU A 125 0.19 16.24 -4.27
N ILE A 126 0.25 15.59 -5.44
CA ILE A 126 0.54 14.15 -5.56
C ILE A 126 1.93 13.84 -4.99
N SER A 127 2.94 14.69 -5.23
CA SER A 127 4.30 14.47 -4.71
C SER A 127 4.37 14.55 -3.18
N PHE A 128 3.59 15.44 -2.56
CA PHE A 128 3.51 15.56 -1.11
C PHE A 128 2.81 14.34 -0.49
N LYS A 129 1.64 13.96 -1.03
CA LYS A 129 0.90 12.77 -0.60
C LYS A 129 1.77 11.51 -0.67
N LEU A 130 2.52 11.34 -1.77
CA LEU A 130 3.43 10.21 -1.96
C LEU A 130 4.55 10.19 -0.92
N THR A 131 5.13 11.35 -0.61
CA THR A 131 6.21 11.46 0.38
C THR A 131 5.71 11.09 1.80
N ALA A 132 4.53 11.57 2.19
CA ALA A 132 3.92 11.21 3.47
C ALA A 132 3.64 9.70 3.56
N ALA A 133 3.09 9.11 2.49
CA ALA A 133 2.86 7.67 2.41
C ALA A 133 4.16 6.86 2.54
N MET A 134 5.22 7.25 1.81
CA MET A 134 6.53 6.61 1.89
C MET A 134 7.16 6.71 3.28
N ALA A 135 7.04 7.86 3.95
CA ALA A 135 7.53 8.04 5.31
C ALA A 135 6.81 7.11 6.31
N SER A 136 5.48 6.98 6.19
CA SER A 136 4.69 6.08 7.02
C SER A 136 5.03 4.61 6.76
N ALA A 137 5.21 4.22 5.49
CA ALA A 137 5.62 2.88 5.09
C ALA A 137 7.01 2.54 5.62
N PHE A 138 7.98 3.46 5.49
CA PHE A 138 9.31 3.29 6.03
C PHE A 138 9.30 3.13 7.56
N GLY A 139 8.55 3.98 8.27
CA GLY A 139 8.38 3.89 9.72
C GLY A 139 7.80 2.54 10.15
N SER A 140 6.76 2.06 9.45
CA SER A 140 6.21 0.72 9.71
C SER A 140 7.22 -0.39 9.41
N GLY A 141 8.02 -0.27 8.35
CA GLY A 141 9.09 -1.22 8.00
C GLY A 141 10.18 -1.31 9.07
N VAL A 142 10.63 -0.18 9.61
CA VAL A 142 11.59 -0.14 10.72
C VAL A 142 11.00 -0.77 11.98
N LEU A 143 9.74 -0.46 12.30
CA LEU A 143 9.05 -1.05 13.46
C LEU A 143 8.87 -2.57 13.30
N LEU A 144 8.49 -3.05 12.11
CA LEU A 144 8.37 -4.48 11.79
C LEU A 144 9.73 -5.19 11.85
N PHE A 145 10.78 -4.56 11.34
CA PHE A 145 12.14 -5.08 11.43
C PHE A 145 12.62 -5.18 12.89
N LEU A 146 12.36 -4.14 13.69
CA LEU A 146 12.72 -4.10 15.11
C LEU A 146 11.92 -5.10 15.94
N MET A 147 10.62 -5.24 15.67
CA MET A 147 9.77 -6.31 16.23
C MET A 147 10.29 -7.71 15.86
N GLY A 148 10.77 -7.89 14.63
CA GLY A 148 11.41 -9.12 14.17
C GLY A 148 12.72 -9.42 14.91
N LEU A 149 13.56 -8.40 15.12
CA LEU A 149 14.83 -8.53 15.85
C LEU A 149 14.61 -8.86 17.34
N LEU A 150 13.61 -8.24 17.96
CA LEU A 150 13.18 -8.52 19.32
C LEU A 150 12.38 -9.83 19.44
N ARG A 151 12.15 -10.54 18.32
CA ARG A 151 11.43 -11.81 18.23
C ARG A 151 10.04 -11.77 18.89
N VAL A 152 9.34 -10.65 18.75
CA VAL A 152 8.02 -10.41 19.39
C VAL A 152 6.89 -11.18 18.69
N GLY A 153 7.20 -11.97 17.65
CA GLY A 153 6.23 -12.84 16.96
C GLY A 153 5.48 -13.83 17.87
N PHE A 154 6.01 -14.11 19.08
CA PHE A 154 5.26 -14.83 20.12
C PHE A 154 3.95 -14.11 20.47
N VAL A 155 3.94 -12.78 20.61
CA VAL A 155 2.74 -12.00 21.00
C VAL A 155 1.61 -12.14 19.97
N THR A 156 1.94 -12.19 18.68
CA THR A 156 0.94 -12.42 17.62
C THR A 156 0.28 -13.79 17.74
N SER A 157 1.00 -14.80 18.25
CA SER A 157 0.44 -16.13 18.52
C SER A 157 -0.53 -16.16 19.70
N TYR A 158 -0.56 -15.12 20.54
CA TYR A 158 -1.48 -15.02 21.68
C TYR A 158 -2.73 -14.20 21.39
N MET A 159 -2.86 -13.61 20.20
CA MET A 159 -4.11 -12.94 19.84
C MET A 159 -5.27 -13.94 19.80
N PRO A 160 -6.34 -13.74 20.58
CA PRO A 160 -7.51 -14.60 20.54
C PRO A 160 -8.16 -14.57 19.16
N SER A 161 -8.68 -15.70 18.70
CA SER A 161 -9.43 -15.79 17.44
C SER A 161 -10.62 -14.82 17.40
N SER A 162 -11.27 -14.58 18.54
CA SER A 162 -12.36 -13.60 18.67
C SER A 162 -11.91 -12.16 18.40
N PHE A 163 -10.66 -11.80 18.74
CA PHE A 163 -10.12 -10.47 18.48
C PHE A 163 -9.84 -10.29 16.99
N VAL A 164 -9.15 -11.24 16.36
CA VAL A 164 -8.84 -11.19 14.93
C VAL A 164 -10.12 -11.23 14.09
N GLY A 165 -11.09 -12.07 14.47
CA GLY A 165 -12.41 -12.14 13.85
C GLY A 165 -13.18 -10.83 13.98
N GLY A 166 -13.22 -10.23 15.17
CA GLY A 166 -13.89 -8.95 15.41
C GLY A 166 -13.26 -7.79 14.64
N PHE A 167 -11.93 -7.70 14.63
CA PHE A 167 -11.20 -6.70 13.85
C PHE A 167 -11.47 -6.86 12.35
N THR A 168 -11.42 -8.09 11.83
CA THR A 168 -11.68 -8.37 10.40
C THR A 168 -13.12 -8.03 10.02
N ALA A 169 -14.10 -8.39 10.87
CA ALA A 169 -15.51 -8.06 10.64
C ALA A 169 -15.76 -6.54 10.66
N GLY A 170 -15.18 -5.83 11.63
CA GLY A 170 -15.26 -4.36 11.71
C GLY A 170 -14.61 -3.69 10.50
N ALA A 171 -13.44 -4.17 10.09
CA ALA A 171 -12.75 -3.71 8.89
C ALA A 171 -13.58 -3.97 7.62
N ALA A 172 -14.23 -5.13 7.50
CA ALA A 172 -15.10 -5.45 6.37
C ALA A 172 -16.30 -4.50 6.27
N VAL A 173 -16.96 -4.21 7.40
CA VAL A 173 -18.04 -3.21 7.45
C VAL A 173 -17.52 -1.83 7.07
N HIS A 174 -16.37 -1.41 7.61
CA HIS A 174 -15.75 -0.13 7.30
C HIS A 174 -15.40 0.00 5.81
N ILE A 175 -14.82 -1.04 5.22
CA ILE A 175 -14.53 -1.10 3.78
C ILE A 175 -15.84 -1.00 3.00
N ALA A 176 -16.85 -1.81 3.33
CA ALA A 176 -18.14 -1.80 2.64
C ALA A 176 -18.76 -0.39 2.66
N THR A 177 -18.78 0.28 3.81
CA THR A 177 -19.26 1.67 3.93
C THR A 177 -18.42 2.64 3.10
N SER A 178 -17.09 2.50 3.11
CA SER A 178 -16.19 3.36 2.34
C SER A 178 -16.33 3.19 0.82
N GLN A 179 -16.80 2.03 0.34
CA GLN A 179 -17.05 1.78 -1.08
C GLN A 179 -18.46 2.18 -1.55
N VAL A 180 -19.37 2.55 -0.65
CA VAL A 180 -20.70 3.05 -1.05
C VAL A 180 -20.60 4.47 -1.61
N SER A 181 -19.74 5.32 -1.04
CA SER A 181 -19.62 6.72 -1.46
C SER A 181 -19.13 6.94 -2.90
N PRO A 182 -18.24 6.12 -3.48
CA PRO A 182 -17.89 6.21 -4.91
C PRO A 182 -18.97 5.68 -5.87
N CYS A 183 -19.98 4.97 -5.37
CA CYS A 183 -20.94 4.23 -6.19
C CYS A 183 -22.34 4.87 -6.24
N VAL A 184 -22.58 5.90 -5.43
CA VAL A 184 -23.79 6.75 -5.40
C VAL A 184 -23.45 8.11 -5.97
#